data_AF-A0A7Y3X9S2-F1
#
_entry.id   AF-A0A7Y3X9S2-F1
#
_cell.length_a   1.000
_cell.length_b   1.000
_cell.length_c   1.000
_cell.angle_alpha   90.00
_cell.angle_beta   90.00
_cell.angle_gamma   90.00
#
_symmetry.space_group_name_H-M   'P 1'
#
loop_
_entity.id
_entity.type
_entity.pdbx_description
1 polymer ?
#
loop_
_entity_poly.entity_id
_entity_poly.type
_entity_poly.pdbx_seq_one_letter_code
_entity_poly.pdbx_strand_id
1 'polypeptide(L)'
;MSGVPVPESGVSRYRGTFRDSRTGPGAEQVCTGTIDMTDNRPGQRFSVTWNVTGGKACPVIGQTVTLNLVAALPRPDGRGDFTPVSVDQWNGGTQSSTWRGWRVVSADGFLNCRATPNGSIRRTYNAGDPITAFRDRSGLAMTTSNGAPWLRTADNCLVRANARFVQPTNSF
;
A
#
# COMPACT_ATOMS: atom_id res chain seq x y z
N MET A 1 -12.53 2.47 28.15
CA MET A 1 -12.01 3.56 27.29
C MET A 1 -12.46 3.29 25.87
N SER A 2 -13.41 4.07 25.36
CA SER A 2 -13.96 3.94 24.01
C SER A 2 -13.02 4.67 23.04
N GLY A 3 -12.28 3.92 22.24
CA GLY A 3 -11.44 4.48 21.19
C GLY A 3 -12.31 4.98 20.05
N VAL A 4 -12.26 6.29 19.79
CA VAL A 4 -12.89 6.88 18.61
C VAL A 4 -12.30 6.23 17.36
N PRO A 5 -13.11 5.72 16.42
CA PRO A 5 -12.60 5.18 15.16
C PRO A 5 -11.84 6.28 14.41
N VAL A 6 -10.54 6.06 14.17
CA VAL A 6 -9.76 6.92 13.29
C VAL A 6 -10.33 6.75 11.87
N PRO A 7 -10.75 7.82 11.18
CA PRO A 7 -11.26 7.69 9.83
C PRO A 7 -10.21 7.05 8.92
N GLU A 8 -10.58 5.97 8.22
CA GLU A 8 -9.73 5.19 7.31
C GLU A 8 -9.26 5.95 6.06
N SER A 9 -9.62 7.23 5.94
CA SER A 9 -9.18 8.15 4.88
C SER A 9 -8.63 9.42 5.50
N GLY A 10 -7.34 9.65 5.31
CA GLY A 10 -6.68 10.87 5.76
C GLY A 10 -5.19 10.88 5.46
N VAL A 11 -4.61 12.07 5.45
CA VAL A 11 -3.17 12.28 5.50
C VAL A 11 -2.82 12.52 6.96
N SER A 12 -2.11 11.60 7.59
CA SER A 12 -1.57 11.80 8.94
C SER A 12 -0.27 12.59 8.81
N ARG A 13 -0.15 13.68 9.57
CA ARG A 13 1.06 14.51 9.60
C ARG A 13 1.61 14.57 11.01
N TYR A 14 2.90 14.30 11.14
CA TYR A 14 3.65 14.32 12.39
C TYR A 14 4.76 15.36 12.29
N ARG A 15 4.86 16.23 13.28
CA ARG A 15 5.92 17.24 13.34
C ARG A 15 6.63 17.15 14.67
N GLY A 16 7.95 17.35 14.65
CA GLY A 16 8.74 17.37 15.86
C GLY A 16 10.17 17.80 15.61
N THR A 17 11.04 17.45 16.54
CA THR A 17 12.48 17.58 16.42
C THR A 17 13.14 16.21 16.33
N PHE A 18 14.33 16.14 15.75
CA PHE A 18 15.14 14.94 15.74
C PHE A 18 16.53 15.21 16.31
N ARG A 19 17.16 14.13 16.79
CA ARG A 19 18.57 14.06 17.12
C ARG A 19 19.12 12.76 16.55
N ASP A 20 19.99 12.87 15.56
CA ASP A 20 20.69 11.75 14.94
C ASP A 20 22.13 11.71 15.46
N SER A 21 22.62 10.52 15.77
CA SER A 21 23.96 10.31 16.32
C SER A 21 24.57 9.05 15.71
N ARG A 22 25.82 9.16 15.27
CA ARG A 22 26.55 8.01 14.75
C ARG A 22 27.09 7.17 15.91
N THR A 23 27.02 5.84 15.79
CA THR A 23 27.63 4.91 16.75
C THR A 23 28.92 4.33 16.16
N GLY A 24 29.96 4.18 16.99
CA GLY A 24 31.26 3.59 16.59
C GLY A 24 32.46 4.29 17.24
N PRO A 25 33.67 3.71 17.14
CA PRO A 25 34.90 4.30 17.69
C PRO A 25 35.16 5.69 17.10
N GLY A 26 35.33 6.70 17.96
CA GLY A 26 35.57 8.09 17.56
C GLY A 26 34.35 8.87 17.08
N ALA A 27 33.13 8.34 17.25
CA ALA A 27 31.92 9.03 16.80
C ALA A 27 31.55 10.22 17.71
N GLU A 28 31.84 11.44 17.26
CA GLU A 28 31.37 12.69 17.89
C GLU A 28 30.19 13.35 17.16
N GLN A 29 29.81 12.80 16.01
CA GLN A 29 28.79 13.40 15.15
C GLN A 29 27.40 13.30 15.78
N VAL A 30 26.78 14.46 15.98
CA VAL A 30 25.39 14.62 16.39
C VAL A 30 24.76 15.64 15.46
N CYS A 31 23.65 15.31 14.80
CA CYS A 31 22.85 16.23 13.99
C CYS A 31 21.49 16.47 14.67
N THR A 32 21.01 17.70 14.69
CA THR A 32 19.70 18.06 15.25
C THR A 32 18.91 18.92 14.28
N GLY A 33 17.59 18.91 14.44
CA GLY A 33 16.72 19.71 13.58
C GLY A 33 15.25 19.43 13.76
N THR A 34 14.44 19.82 12.78
CA THR A 34 13.01 19.53 12.73
C THR A 34 12.72 18.38 11.79
N ILE A 35 11.64 17.65 12.08
CA ILE A 35 11.18 16.51 11.29
C ILE A 35 9.70 16.70 10.99
N ASP A 36 9.32 16.50 9.73
CA ASP A 36 7.93 16.48 9.26
C ASP A 36 7.69 15.16 8.53
N MET A 37 6.79 14.34 9.07
CA MET A 37 6.41 13.06 8.49
C MET A 37 4.98 13.14 7.98
N THR A 38 4.75 12.64 6.78
CA THR A 38 3.43 12.56 6.15
C THR A 38 3.16 11.11 5.79
N ASP A 39 2.14 10.50 6.40
CA ASP A 39 1.61 9.18 6.06
C ASP A 39 0.29 9.37 5.31
N ASN A 40 0.31 9.10 4.01
CA ASN A 40 -0.88 9.10 3.17
C ASN A 40 -1.30 7.64 2.94
N ARG A 41 -2.16 7.11 3.81
CA ARG A 41 -2.69 5.74 3.73
C ARG A 41 -3.62 5.50 2.53
N PRO A 42 -4.48 6.45 2.12
CA PRO A 42 -5.16 6.36 0.82
C PRO A 42 -4.15 6.31 -0.32
N GLY A 43 -3.03 7.02 -0.16
CA GLY A 43 -1.96 7.27 -1.11
C GLY A 43 -0.82 6.25 -1.17
N GLN A 44 -0.76 5.32 -0.21
CA GLN A 44 0.32 4.34 -0.04
C GLN A 44 1.74 4.95 -0.06
N ARG A 45 1.86 6.18 0.45
CA ARG A 45 3.10 6.95 0.46
C ARG A 45 3.38 7.46 1.86
N PHE A 46 4.62 7.26 2.29
CA PHE A 46 5.16 7.83 3.50
C PHE A 46 6.31 8.75 3.11
N SER A 47 6.28 10.00 3.56
CA SER A 47 7.35 10.97 3.33
C SER A 47 7.86 11.48 4.66
N VAL A 48 9.18 11.54 4.82
CA VAL A 48 9.83 12.16 5.97
C VAL A 48 10.78 13.21 5.48
N THR A 49 10.65 14.41 6.02
CA THR A 49 11.53 15.53 5.73
C THR A 49 12.25 15.93 7.01
N TRP A 50 13.57 15.87 7.00
CA TRP A 50 14.44 16.40 8.06
C TRP A 50 15.00 17.74 7.61
N ASN A 51 14.83 18.77 8.43
CA ASN A 51 15.54 20.04 8.26
C ASN A 51 16.62 20.13 9.33
N VAL A 52 17.88 19.98 8.94
CA VAL A 52 19.01 19.95 9.87
C VAL A 52 19.38 21.39 10.24
N THR A 53 19.18 21.77 11.50
CA THR A 53 19.41 23.14 11.97
C THR A 53 20.64 23.28 12.86
N GLY A 54 21.25 22.18 13.31
CA GLY A 54 22.44 22.23 14.14
C GLY A 54 23.06 20.87 14.44
N GLY A 55 24.03 20.86 15.36
CA GLY A 55 24.71 19.65 15.79
C GLY A 55 26.23 19.79 15.97
N LYS A 56 26.88 18.77 16.54
CA LYS A 56 28.34 18.66 16.65
C LYS A 56 28.87 17.84 15.48
N ALA A 57 29.90 18.33 14.79
CA ALA A 57 30.52 17.64 13.66
C ALA A 57 29.50 17.15 12.60
N CYS A 58 28.40 17.89 12.39
CA CYS A 58 27.35 17.54 11.46
C CYS A 58 27.61 18.18 10.08
N PRO A 59 27.89 17.39 9.02
CA PRO A 59 28.28 17.92 7.71
C PRO A 59 27.12 18.48 6.89
N VAL A 60 25.88 18.25 7.32
CA VAL A 60 24.64 18.56 6.58
C VAL A 60 23.81 19.67 7.23
N ILE A 61 24.40 20.49 8.12
CA ILE A 61 23.70 21.64 8.71
C ILE A 61 23.22 22.58 7.60
N GLY A 62 21.97 23.04 7.71
CA GLY A 62 21.31 23.88 6.71
C GLY A 62 20.70 23.11 5.54
N GLN A 63 20.89 21.78 5.48
CA GLN A 63 20.29 20.95 4.45
C GLN A 63 18.92 20.42 4.86
N THR A 64 18.08 20.20 3.84
CA THR A 64 16.85 19.44 3.94
C THR A 64 17.05 18.08 3.29
N VAL A 65 16.76 17.01 4.04
CA VAL A 65 16.81 15.63 3.54
C VAL A 65 15.38 15.11 3.48
N THR A 66 15.00 14.47 2.39
CA THR A 66 13.67 13.86 2.23
C THR A 66 13.78 12.38 1.90
N LEU A 67 13.11 11.53 2.68
CA LEU A 67 12.88 10.12 2.40
C LEU A 67 11.44 9.95 1.93
N ASN A 68 11.26 9.34 0.76
CA ASN A 68 9.95 8.91 0.28
C ASN A 68 9.93 7.38 0.24
N LEU A 69 9.08 6.78 1.06
CA LEU A 69 8.78 5.35 1.03
C LEU A 69 7.45 5.15 0.33
N VAL A 70 7.46 4.22 -0.62
CA VAL A 70 6.23 3.69 -1.20
C VAL A 70 6.01 2.32 -0.60
N ALA A 71 4.76 2.04 -0.28
CA ALA A 71 4.29 0.73 0.13
C ALA A 71 4.80 -0.40 -0.77
N ALA A 72 5.24 -1.51 -0.16
CA ALA A 72 5.56 -2.71 -0.92
C ALA A 72 4.27 -3.31 -1.51
N LEU A 73 4.25 -3.49 -2.83
CA LEU A 73 3.14 -4.15 -3.53
C LEU A 73 2.99 -5.60 -3.06
N PRO A 74 1.75 -6.12 -2.93
CA PRO A 74 1.48 -7.53 -2.72
C PRO A 74 2.23 -8.40 -3.73
N ARG A 75 2.76 -9.54 -3.25
CA ARG A 75 3.41 -10.53 -4.12
C ARG A 75 2.51 -11.76 -4.26
N PRO A 76 2.37 -12.30 -5.49
CA PRO A 76 1.66 -13.55 -5.66
C PRO A 76 2.47 -14.70 -5.04
N ASP A 77 1.80 -15.82 -4.78
CA ASP A 77 2.45 -17.07 -4.41
C ASP A 77 3.16 -17.74 -5.60
N GLY A 78 3.71 -18.94 -5.39
CA GLY A 78 4.40 -19.71 -6.44
C GLY A 78 3.51 -20.14 -7.62
N ARG A 79 2.18 -20.04 -7.50
CA ARG A 79 1.21 -20.30 -8.58
C ARG A 79 0.80 -19.02 -9.31
N GLY A 80 1.33 -17.87 -8.89
CA GLY A 80 0.91 -16.57 -9.38
C GLY A 80 -0.35 -16.04 -8.71
N ASP A 81 -0.87 -16.70 -7.68
CA ASP A 81 -2.13 -16.34 -7.04
C ASP A 81 -1.91 -15.28 -5.95
N PHE A 82 -2.73 -14.23 -5.97
CA PHE A 82 -2.81 -13.27 -4.88
C PHE A 82 -3.82 -13.80 -3.86
N THR A 83 -3.34 -14.24 -2.71
CA THR A 83 -4.18 -14.80 -1.63
C THR A 83 -4.56 -13.72 -0.62
N PRO A 84 -5.60 -13.93 0.20
CA PRO A 84 -5.91 -13.05 1.33
C PRO A 84 -4.69 -12.76 2.21
N VAL A 85 -3.84 -13.77 2.46
CA VAL A 85 -2.60 -13.60 3.22
C VAL A 85 -1.66 -12.59 2.55
N SER A 86 -1.48 -12.66 1.24
CA SER A 86 -0.59 -11.74 0.51
C SER A 86 -1.16 -10.33 0.32
N VAL A 87 -2.48 -10.18 0.34
CA VAL A 87 -3.18 -8.95 -0.05
C VAL A 87 -3.77 -8.19 1.15
N ASP A 88 -4.19 -8.91 2.19
CA ASP A 88 -4.94 -8.40 3.34
C ASP A 88 -4.08 -8.21 4.60
N GLN A 89 -2.76 -8.42 4.49
CA GLN A 89 -1.76 -8.18 5.56
C GLN A 89 -1.11 -6.79 5.49
N TRP A 90 -1.63 -5.90 4.65
CA TRP A 90 -1.18 -4.52 4.59
C TRP A 90 -1.38 -3.88 5.99
N ASN A 91 -0.34 -3.23 6.54
CA ASN A 91 -0.24 -2.71 7.92
C ASN A 91 0.06 -3.73 9.05
N GLY A 92 1.08 -4.57 8.89
CA GLY A 92 1.72 -5.25 10.03
C GLY A 92 0.92 -6.42 10.63
N GLY A 93 0.06 -7.06 9.84
CA GLY A 93 -0.54 -8.35 10.21
C GLY A 93 -1.92 -8.29 10.86
N THR A 94 -2.57 -7.13 10.96
CA THR A 94 -4.01 -7.08 11.25
C THR A 94 -4.81 -7.35 9.97
N GLN A 95 -5.65 -8.39 9.98
CA GLN A 95 -6.37 -9.00 8.84
C GLN A 95 -7.41 -8.10 8.13
N SER A 96 -7.20 -6.79 8.02
CA SER A 96 -8.29 -5.84 7.71
C SER A 96 -7.98 -4.78 6.67
N SER A 97 -6.89 -4.90 5.90
CA SER A 97 -6.70 -3.98 4.77
C SER A 97 -6.24 -4.66 3.49
N THR A 98 -7.16 -4.83 2.55
CA THR A 98 -6.85 -5.22 1.18
C THR A 98 -6.16 -4.08 0.44
N TRP A 99 -5.07 -4.40 -0.27
CA TRP A 99 -4.49 -3.52 -1.28
C TRP A 99 -5.54 -3.00 -2.28
N ARG A 100 -5.61 -1.67 -2.48
CA ARG A 100 -6.71 -1.05 -3.24
C ARG A 100 -6.46 -0.93 -4.74
N GLY A 101 -5.26 -0.56 -5.14
CA GLY A 101 -4.94 -0.23 -6.54
C GLY A 101 -4.49 -1.46 -7.32
N TRP A 102 -5.16 -1.75 -8.43
CA TRP A 102 -4.83 -2.85 -9.33
C TRP A 102 -4.88 -2.39 -10.78
N ARG A 103 -4.25 -3.14 -11.66
CA ARG A 103 -4.29 -2.94 -13.11
C ARG A 103 -4.48 -4.26 -13.81
N VAL A 104 -5.23 -4.26 -14.91
CA VAL A 104 -5.35 -5.44 -15.78
C VAL A 104 -4.08 -5.63 -16.60
N VAL A 105 -3.53 -6.84 -16.56
CA VAL A 105 -2.33 -7.26 -17.30
C VAL A 105 -2.57 -8.53 -18.12
N SER A 106 -3.85 -8.87 -18.35
CA SER A 106 -4.26 -10.05 -19.13
C SER A 106 -3.61 -10.06 -20.52
N ALA A 107 -2.94 -11.17 -20.86
CA ALA A 107 -2.25 -11.34 -22.14
C ALA A 107 -3.22 -11.33 -23.33
N ASP A 108 -4.46 -11.76 -23.12
CA ASP A 108 -5.51 -11.77 -24.14
C ASP A 108 -6.08 -10.36 -24.43
N GLY A 109 -5.55 -9.33 -23.76
CA GLY A 109 -5.95 -7.93 -23.95
C GLY A 109 -7.19 -7.51 -23.14
N PHE A 110 -7.87 -8.44 -22.48
CA PHE A 110 -9.05 -8.17 -21.68
C PHE A 110 -9.21 -9.10 -20.47
N LEU A 111 -9.99 -8.66 -19.48
CA LEU A 111 -10.31 -9.41 -18.27
C LEU A 111 -11.79 -9.29 -17.94
N ASN A 112 -12.47 -10.44 -17.87
CA ASN A 112 -13.88 -10.50 -17.51
C ASN A 112 -14.08 -10.30 -16.01
N CYS A 113 -14.94 -9.35 -15.67
CA CYS A 113 -15.44 -9.15 -14.32
C CYS A 113 -16.81 -9.81 -14.18
N ARG A 114 -16.95 -10.71 -13.21
CA ARG A 114 -18.11 -11.61 -13.08
C ARG A 114 -18.95 -11.31 -11.85
N ALA A 115 -20.23 -11.65 -11.88
CA ALA A 115 -21.13 -11.45 -10.74
C ALA A 115 -20.73 -12.31 -9.53
N THR A 116 -20.33 -13.56 -9.79
CA THR A 116 -19.80 -14.53 -8.84
C THR A 116 -18.55 -15.19 -9.43
N PRO A 117 -17.73 -15.89 -8.62
CA PRO A 117 -16.65 -16.71 -9.15
C PRO A 117 -17.15 -17.67 -10.25
N ASN A 118 -16.55 -17.58 -11.44
CA ASN A 118 -16.96 -18.32 -12.64
C ASN A 118 -18.42 -18.08 -13.11
N GLY A 119 -19.14 -17.12 -12.53
CA GLY A 119 -20.53 -16.79 -12.92
C GLY A 119 -20.64 -15.96 -14.20
N SER A 120 -21.80 -15.37 -14.42
CA SER A 120 -22.05 -14.50 -15.58
C SER A 120 -21.09 -13.30 -15.59
N ILE A 121 -20.69 -12.90 -16.80
CA ILE A 121 -19.87 -11.70 -17.03
C ILE A 121 -20.77 -10.48 -16.84
N ARG A 122 -20.36 -9.55 -15.96
CA ARG A 122 -21.04 -8.26 -15.78
C ARG A 122 -20.44 -7.18 -16.67
N ARG A 123 -19.12 -7.19 -16.81
CA ARG A 123 -18.36 -6.29 -17.67
C ARG A 123 -17.02 -6.91 -18.01
N THR A 124 -16.34 -6.26 -18.94
CA THR A 124 -14.96 -6.58 -19.31
C THR A 124 -14.11 -5.34 -19.12
N TYR A 125 -12.90 -5.53 -18.60
CA TYR A 125 -11.86 -4.52 -18.55
C TYR A 125 -10.86 -4.78 -19.68
N ASN A 126 -10.31 -3.73 -20.27
CA ASN A 126 -9.19 -3.83 -21.19
C ASN A 126 -7.87 -3.96 -20.43
N ALA A 127 -6.86 -4.52 -21.08
CA ALA A 127 -5.50 -4.49 -20.56
C ALA A 127 -5.04 -3.04 -20.35
N GLY A 128 -4.42 -2.77 -19.21
CA GLY A 128 -4.05 -1.43 -18.77
C GLY A 128 -5.10 -0.71 -17.91
N ASP A 129 -6.36 -1.15 -17.93
CA ASP A 129 -7.43 -0.53 -17.14
C ASP A 129 -7.09 -0.59 -15.63
N PRO A 130 -7.31 0.50 -14.88
CA PRO A 130 -7.22 0.48 -13.44
C PRO A 130 -8.42 -0.26 -12.84
N ILE A 131 -8.16 -1.01 -11.78
CA ILE A 131 -9.18 -1.68 -10.96
C ILE A 131 -8.99 -1.22 -9.52
N THR A 132 -10.08 -0.74 -8.91
CA THR A 132 -10.11 -0.44 -7.48
C THR A 132 -10.74 -1.61 -6.73
N ALA A 133 -10.05 -2.15 -5.72
CA ALA A 133 -10.60 -3.18 -4.86
C ALA A 133 -11.73 -2.62 -3.98
N PHE A 134 -12.82 -3.38 -3.87
CA PHE A 134 -13.93 -3.07 -2.97
C PHE A 134 -13.88 -3.97 -1.74
N ARG A 135 -13.59 -3.34 -0.59
CA ARG A 135 -13.66 -4.00 0.71
C ARG A 135 -15.12 -4.09 1.12
N ASP A 136 -15.56 -5.27 1.54
CA ASP A 136 -16.86 -5.38 2.20
C ASP A 136 -16.79 -4.98 3.68
N ARG A 137 -17.88 -5.20 4.41
CA ARG A 137 -17.99 -4.84 5.83
C ARG A 137 -16.97 -5.57 6.72
N SER A 138 -16.35 -6.64 6.23
CA SER A 138 -15.26 -7.36 6.92
C SER A 138 -13.88 -6.75 6.66
N GLY A 139 -13.77 -5.74 5.78
CA GLY A 139 -12.50 -5.14 5.39
C GLY A 139 -11.75 -5.91 4.29
N LEU A 140 -12.34 -6.99 3.78
CA LEU A 140 -11.72 -7.87 2.78
C LEU A 140 -12.31 -7.62 1.39
N ALA A 141 -11.46 -7.61 0.37
CA ALA A 141 -11.87 -7.62 -1.03
C ALA A 141 -11.56 -8.95 -1.73
N MET A 142 -10.89 -9.88 -1.05
CA MET A 142 -10.48 -11.16 -1.61
C MET A 142 -11.44 -12.27 -1.18
N THR A 143 -11.83 -13.12 -2.13
CA THR A 143 -12.58 -14.35 -1.86
C THR A 143 -11.94 -15.53 -2.60
N THR A 144 -12.16 -16.75 -2.12
CA THR A 144 -11.66 -17.96 -2.76
C THR A 144 -12.81 -18.83 -3.23
N SER A 145 -12.66 -19.42 -4.41
CA SER A 145 -13.64 -20.35 -4.96
C SER A 145 -12.91 -21.43 -5.75
N ASN A 146 -13.19 -22.69 -5.42
CA ASN A 146 -12.52 -23.87 -5.97
C ASN A 146 -10.98 -23.75 -5.89
N GLY A 147 -10.48 -23.29 -4.74
CA GLY A 147 -9.04 -23.17 -4.47
C GLY A 147 -8.34 -22.01 -5.18
N ALA A 148 -9.04 -21.16 -5.92
CA ALA A 148 -8.44 -20.06 -6.64
C ALA A 148 -9.02 -18.70 -6.22
N PRO A 149 -8.18 -17.65 -6.10
CA PRO A 149 -8.58 -16.37 -5.54
C PRO A 149 -9.27 -15.45 -6.55
N TRP A 150 -10.14 -14.60 -6.02
CA TRP A 150 -10.90 -13.61 -6.74
C TRP A 150 -10.88 -12.28 -6.00
N LEU A 151 -10.66 -11.20 -6.75
CA LEU A 151 -10.66 -9.84 -6.26
C LEU A 151 -12.02 -9.21 -6.54
N ARG A 152 -12.68 -8.71 -5.49
CA ARG A 152 -13.89 -7.89 -5.59
C ARG A 152 -13.51 -6.46 -5.94
N THR A 153 -14.16 -5.92 -6.95
CA THR A 153 -13.88 -4.60 -7.52
C THR A 153 -14.96 -3.58 -7.11
N ALA A 154 -14.63 -2.29 -7.18
CA ALA A 154 -15.55 -1.17 -6.95
C ALA A 154 -16.76 -1.18 -7.88
N ASP A 155 -16.64 -1.82 -9.04
CA ASP A 155 -17.74 -2.07 -9.99
C ASP A 155 -18.69 -3.20 -9.55
N ASN A 156 -18.56 -3.65 -8.30
CA ASN A 156 -19.40 -4.68 -7.68
C ASN A 156 -19.37 -6.01 -8.47
N CYS A 157 -18.18 -6.42 -8.92
CA CYS A 157 -17.95 -7.67 -9.64
C CYS A 157 -16.57 -8.25 -9.27
N LEU A 158 -16.30 -9.49 -9.67
CA LEU A 158 -15.14 -10.28 -9.29
C LEU A 158 -14.24 -10.58 -10.50
N VAL A 159 -12.94 -10.36 -10.35
CA VAL A 159 -11.92 -10.75 -11.33
C VAL A 159 -10.99 -11.81 -10.75
N ARG A 160 -10.36 -12.63 -11.61
CA ARG A 160 -9.34 -13.59 -11.16
C ARG A 160 -8.14 -12.85 -10.59
N ALA A 161 -7.77 -13.16 -9.36
CA ALA A 161 -6.66 -12.51 -8.67
C ALA A 161 -5.37 -13.32 -8.86
N ASN A 162 -4.88 -13.36 -10.09
CA ASN A 162 -3.64 -14.02 -10.45
C ASN A 162 -2.77 -13.06 -11.28
N ALA A 163 -1.46 -13.16 -11.12
CA ALA A 163 -0.46 -12.30 -11.77
C ALA A 163 -0.50 -12.32 -13.30
N ARG A 164 -1.14 -13.34 -13.90
CA ARG A 164 -1.42 -13.39 -15.34
C ARG A 164 -2.53 -12.43 -15.80
N PHE A 165 -3.36 -11.94 -14.88
CA PHE A 165 -4.56 -11.16 -15.19
C PHE A 165 -4.57 -9.78 -14.56
N VAL A 166 -4.06 -9.66 -13.33
CA VAL A 166 -4.02 -8.41 -12.58
C VAL A 166 -2.67 -8.21 -11.91
N GLN A 167 -2.29 -6.95 -11.72
CA GLN A 167 -1.09 -6.57 -10.99
C GLN A 167 -1.43 -5.46 -9.98
N PRO A 168 -0.96 -5.54 -8.72
CA PRO A 168 -1.10 -4.43 -7.77
C PRO A 168 -0.36 -3.20 -8.28
N THR A 169 -0.91 -2.02 -8.02
CA THR A 169 -0.27 -0.74 -8.34
C THR A 169 -0.40 0.25 -7.19
N ASN A 170 0.50 1.23 -7.14
CA ASN A 170 0.47 2.34 -6.18
C ASN A 170 -0.39 3.53 -6.67
N SER A 171 -1.20 3.31 -7.71
CA SER A 171 -2.03 4.32 -8.38
C SER A 171 -3.49 3.93 -8.27
N PHE A 172 -4.35 4.87 -7.85
CA PHE A 172 -5.80 4.75 -7.72
C PHE A 172 -6.46 6.03 -8.27
#